data_AF-A0A960FCX2-F1
#
_entry.id   AF-A0A960FCX2-F1
#
_cell.length_a   1.000
_cell.length_b   1.000
_cell.length_c   1.000
_cell.angle_alpha   90.00
_cell.angle_beta   90.00
_cell.angle_gamma   90.00
#
_symmetry.space_group_name_H-M   'P 1'
#
loop_
_entity.id
_entity.type
_entity.pdbx_description
1 polymer ?
#
loop_
_entity_poly.entity_id
_entity_poly.type
_entity_poly.pdbx_seq_one_letter_code
_entity_poly.pdbx_strand_id
1 'polypeptide(L)' 'PPRAPEPLQALKEWRATVARAAGVAPAAVCSDQVLRSMLADPPTDVAQVAVRLGLGIGAAERLAPKLLTLLPAAPA' A
#
# COMPACT_ATOMS: atom_id res chain seq x y z
N PRO A 1 -17.22 -11.78 18.51
CA PRO A 1 -17.24 -11.13 17.17
C PRO A 1 -15.86 -11.29 16.51
N PRO A 2 -15.75 -11.51 15.18
CA PRO A 2 -14.46 -11.47 14.51
C PRO A 2 -13.89 -10.05 14.63
N ARG A 3 -12.67 -9.92 15.16
CA ARG A 3 -11.96 -8.64 15.25
C ARG A 3 -11.70 -8.16 13.81
N ALA A 4 -12.00 -6.90 13.51
CA ALA A 4 -11.69 -6.33 12.20
C ALA A 4 -10.19 -6.56 11.88
N PRO A 5 -9.83 -6.92 10.64
CA PRO A 5 -8.43 -7.14 10.30
C PRO A 5 -7.64 -5.88 10.61
N GLU A 6 -6.52 -6.04 11.32
CA GLU A 6 -5.66 -4.91 11.64
C GLU A 6 -5.20 -4.23 10.33
N PRO A 7 -5.28 -2.90 10.20
CA PRO A 7 -4.97 -2.21 8.94
C PRO A 7 -3.60 -2.58 8.34
N LEU A 8 -2.62 -2.84 9.20
CA LEU A 8 -1.29 -3.29 8.78
C LEU A 8 -1.31 -4.70 8.14
N GLN A 9 -2.18 -5.60 8.60
CA GLN A 9 -2.32 -6.93 8.02
C GLN A 9 -2.90 -6.84 6.60
N ALA A 10 -3.93 -6.02 6.39
CA ALA A 10 -4.53 -5.79 5.07
C ALA A 10 -3.49 -5.24 4.06
N LEU A 11 -2.64 -4.31 4.50
CA LEU A 11 -1.54 -3.80 3.67
C LEU A 11 -0.45 -4.84 3.39
N LYS A 12 -0.13 -5.70 4.37
CA LYS A 12 0.83 -6.80 4.18
C LYS A 12 0.32 -7.81 3.16
N GLU A 13 -0.97 -8.15 3.19
CA GLU A 13 -1.61 -9.05 2.22
C GLU A 13 -1.64 -8.45 0.81
N TRP A 14 -1.97 -7.16 0.69
CA TRP A 14 -1.86 -6.44 -0.56
C TRP A 14 -0.43 -6.50 -1.12
N ARG A 15 0.57 -6.19 -0.28
CA ARG A 15 1.98 -6.22 -0.68
C ARG A 15 2.41 -7.61 -1.14
N ALA A 16 2.01 -8.66 -0.42
CA ALA A 16 2.30 -10.04 -0.80
C ALA A 16 1.68 -10.41 -2.16
N THR A 17 0.47 -9.92 -2.43
CA THR A 17 -0.21 -10.13 -3.73
C THR A 17 0.54 -9.45 -4.87
N VAL A 18 0.94 -8.20 -4.69
CA VAL A 18 1.74 -7.44 -5.68
C VAL A 18 3.10 -8.11 -5.91
N ALA A 19 3.78 -8.51 -4.84
CA ALA A 19 5.09 -9.16 -4.90
C ALA A 19 5.03 -10.50 -5.64
N ARG A 20 3.99 -11.30 -5.37
CA ARG A 20 3.72 -12.57 -6.07
C ARG A 20 3.51 -12.34 -7.56
N ALA A 21 2.73 -11.33 -7.94
CA ALA A 21 2.48 -11.01 -9.35
C ALA A 21 3.74 -10.54 -10.09
N ALA A 22 4.65 -9.86 -9.38
CA ALA A 22 5.92 -9.38 -9.93
C ALA A 22 7.08 -10.41 -9.81
N GLY A 23 6.88 -11.54 -9.13
CA GLY A 23 7.93 -12.55 -8.91
C GLY A 23 9.06 -12.08 -7.99
N VAL A 24 8.78 -11.15 -7.07
CA VAL A 24 9.77 -10.56 -6.15
C VAL A 24 9.42 -10.82 -4.69
N ALA A 25 10.38 -10.58 -3.79
CA ALA A 25 10.12 -10.61 -2.35
C ALA A 25 9.18 -9.43 -1.95
N PRO A 26 8.29 -9.59 -0.95
CA PRO A 26 7.42 -8.51 -0.48
C PRO A 26 8.15 -7.22 -0.10
N ALA A 27 9.32 -7.35 0.55
CA ALA A 27 10.14 -6.20 0.93
C ALA A 27 10.69 -5.40 -0.27
N ALA A 28 10.77 -6.02 -1.46
CA ALA A 28 11.16 -5.34 -2.70
C ALA A 28 10.04 -4.49 -3.29
N VAL A 29 8.77 -4.73 -2.92
CA VAL A 29 7.65 -3.85 -3.27
C VAL A 29 7.68 -2.60 -2.39
N CYS A 30 7.75 -2.79 -1.07
CA CYS A 30 8.03 -1.74 -0.10
C CYS A 30 8.34 -2.35 1.29
N SER A 31 9.04 -1.60 2.14
CA SER A 31 9.36 -2.06 3.49
C SER A 31 8.16 -1.98 4.44
N ASP A 32 8.23 -2.69 5.57
CA ASP A 32 7.23 -2.56 6.65
C ASP A 32 7.15 -1.13 7.20
N GLN A 33 8.27 -0.38 7.14
CA GLN A 33 8.30 1.03 7.51
C GLN A 33 7.42 1.88 6.57
N VAL A 34 7.47 1.62 5.27
CA VAL A 34 6.62 2.32 4.29
C VAL A 34 5.15 2.02 4.56
N LEU A 35 4.77 0.75 4.81
CA LEU A 35 3.39 0.38 5.16
C LEU A 35 2.89 1.14 6.40
N ARG A 36 3.69 1.18 7.46
CA ARG A 36 3.35 1.94 8.68
C ARG A 36 3.25 3.44 8.42
N SER A 37 4.14 3.99 7.59
CA SER A 37 4.09 5.41 7.24
C SER A 37 2.82 5.77 6.47
N MET A 38 2.36 4.91 5.55
CA MET A 38 1.11 5.13 4.82
C MET A 38 -0.12 5.01 5.72
N LEU A 39 -0.07 4.23 6.81
CA LEU A 39 -1.17 4.24 7.79
C LEU A 39 -1.19 5.53 8.63
N ALA A 40 -0.01 6.06 8.96
CA ALA A 40 0.12 7.28 9.75
C ALA A 40 -0.21 8.54 8.93
N ASP A 41 0.18 8.54 7.65
CA ASP A 41 0.01 9.63 6.70
C ASP A 41 -0.45 9.05 5.35
N PRO A 42 -1.76 8.81 5.18
CA PRO A 42 -2.32 8.13 4.01
C PRO A 42 -2.10 8.92 2.73
N PRO A 43 -1.48 8.34 1.68
CA PRO A 43 -1.54 8.94 0.37
C PRO A 43 -2.99 9.08 -0.08
N THR A 44 -3.34 10.21 -0.71
CA THR A 44 -4.70 10.48 -1.17
C THR A 44 -4.89 10.32 -2.67
N ASP A 45 -3.79 10.17 -3.42
CA ASP A 45 -3.81 10.10 -4.87
C ASP A 45 -2.71 9.18 -5.43
N VAL A 46 -2.76 8.94 -6.75
CA VAL A 46 -1.82 8.09 -7.47
C VAL A 46 -0.38 8.62 -7.42
N ALA A 47 -0.19 9.94 -7.47
CA ALA A 47 1.14 10.54 -7.49
C ALA A 47 1.84 10.33 -6.14
N GLN A 48 1.12 10.50 -5.03
CA GLN A 48 1.62 10.21 -3.70
C GLN A 48 1.94 8.72 -3.52
N VAL A 49 1.10 7.82 -4.04
CA VAL A 49 1.41 6.37 -4.06
C VAL A 49 2.70 6.09 -4.83
N ALA A 50 2.89 6.72 -6.00
CA ALA A 50 4.10 6.56 -6.81
C ALA A 50 5.36 6.97 -6.02
N VAL A 51 5.30 8.12 -5.35
CA VAL A 51 6.40 8.62 -4.50
C VAL A 51 6.68 7.66 -3.34
N ARG A 52 5.63 7.21 -2.62
CA ARG A 52 5.78 6.32 -1.45
C ARG A 52 6.39 4.97 -1.81
N LEU A 53 6.06 4.44 -2.99
CA LEU A 53 6.52 3.13 -3.44
C LEU A 53 7.77 3.20 -4.33
N GLY A 54 8.26 4.39 -4.69
CA GLY A 54 9.38 4.55 -5.61
C GLY A 54 9.08 4.04 -7.03
N LEU A 55 7.84 4.20 -7.48
CA LEU A 55 7.36 3.70 -8.77
C LEU A 55 7.16 4.85 -9.77
N GLY A 56 7.22 4.53 -11.07
CA GLY A 56 6.71 5.43 -12.09
C GLY A 56 5.18 5.53 -12.05
N ILE A 57 4.62 6.67 -12.49
CA ILE A 57 3.17 6.95 -12.44
C ILE A 57 2.34 5.83 -13.07
N GLY A 58 2.69 5.34 -14.26
CA GLY A 58 1.93 4.27 -14.93
C GLY A 58 1.90 2.94 -14.15
N ALA A 59 2.94 2.63 -13.36
CA ALA A 59 2.91 1.48 -12.46
C ALA A 59 2.04 1.76 -11.23
N ALA A 60 2.10 2.98 -10.69
CA ALA A 60 1.29 3.40 -9.56
C ALA A 60 -0.21 3.42 -9.89
N GLU A 61 -0.63 3.82 -11.10
CA GLU A 61 -2.03 3.79 -11.55
C GLU A 61 -2.68 2.41 -11.41
N ARG A 62 -1.90 1.33 -11.58
CA ARG A 62 -2.38 -0.05 -11.47
C ARG A 62 -2.54 -0.50 -10.03
N LEU A 63 -1.77 0.08 -9.10
CA LEU A 63 -1.68 -0.36 -7.71
C LEU A 63 -2.49 0.52 -6.76
N ALA A 64 -2.51 1.83 -7.02
CA ALA A 64 -3.11 2.86 -6.19
C ALA A 64 -4.60 2.60 -5.89
N PRO A 65 -5.48 2.24 -6.85
CA PRO A 65 -6.90 2.07 -6.57
C PRO A 65 -7.15 1.05 -5.45
N LYS A 66 -6.46 -0.10 -5.48
CA LYS A 66 -6.61 -1.10 -4.43
C LYS A 66 -5.96 -0.63 -3.13
N LEU A 67 -4.76 -0.06 -3.19
CA LEU A 67 -4.05 0.40 -1.99
C LEU A 67 -4.84 1.48 -1.23
N LEU A 68 -5.39 2.47 -1.93
CA LEU A 68 -6.18 3.55 -1.35
C LEU A 68 -7.44 3.05 -0.64
N THR A 69 -8.08 1.98 -1.12
CA THR A 69 -9.24 1.37 -0.43
C THR A 69 -8.89 0.66 0.88
N LEU A 70 -7.61 0.35 1.11
CA LEU A 70 -7.14 -0.33 2.32
C LEU A 70 -6.64 0.65 3.39
N LEU A 71 -6.40 1.90 2.99
CA LEU A 71 -5.92 2.95 3.87
C LEU A 71 -7.10 3.67 4.52
N PRO A 72 -6.96 4.12 5.77
CA PRO A 72 -7.94 5.01 6.35
C PRO A 72 -8.01 6.30 5.53
N ALA A 73 -9.19 6.93 5.48
CA ALA A 73 -9.29 8.28 4.95
C ALA A 73 -8.36 9.20 5.75
N ALA A 74 -7.59 10.03 5.07
CA ALA A 74 -6.76 11.03 5.73
C ALA A 74 -7.65 11.92 6.62
N PRO A 75 -7.24 12.25 7.85
CA PRO A 75 -7.94 13.26 8.63
C PRO A 75 -7.91 14.58 7.84
N ALA A 76 -9.09 15.19 7.69
CA ALA A 76 -9.28 16.48 7.01
C ALA A 76 -8.59 17.63 7.77
#